data_AF-A0A537TQI0-F1
#
_entry.id   AF-A0A537TQI0-F1
#
_cell.length_a   1.000
_cell.length_b   1.000
_cell.length_c   1.000
_cell.angle_alpha   90.00
_cell.angle_beta   90.00
_cell.angle_gamma   90.00
#
_symmetry.space_group_name_H-M   'P 1'
#
loop_
_entity.id
_entity.type
_entity.pdbx_description
1 polymer ?
#
loop_
_entity_poly.entity_id
_entity_poly.type
_entity_poly.pdbx_seq_one_letter_code
_entity_poly.pdbx_strand_id
1 'polypeptide(L)'
;MRSRGLRAVPAWAWLVAIVAASTAFRAVAARTMPGPFIFIDELIYSELAKSFAAGGHFLVRGVPTSGYGVVYPVMVSPAYRLFHNLPMAYAAVKTINSLVMSLAAVPAYYLARRVVATPLAL
;
A
#
# COMPACT_ATOMS: atom_id res chain seq x y z
N MET A 1 37.97 -3.94 -12.76
CA MET A 1 37.54 -4.86 -11.68
C MET A 1 36.03 -5.09 -11.82
N ARG A 2 35.61 -6.11 -12.59
CA ARG A 2 34.19 -6.40 -12.84
C ARG A 2 33.60 -7.04 -11.59
N SER A 3 32.66 -6.38 -10.93
CA SER A 3 31.90 -6.84 -9.77
C SER A 3 31.15 -8.15 -10.07
N ARG A 4 31.83 -9.29 -9.95
CA ARG A 4 31.26 -10.63 -10.16
C ARG A 4 30.23 -11.00 -9.09
N GLY A 5 30.24 -10.37 -7.92
CA GLY A 5 29.35 -10.70 -6.80
C GLY A 5 27.86 -10.39 -7.03
N LEU A 6 27.52 -9.34 -7.78
CA LEU A 6 26.12 -8.98 -8.06
C LEU A 6 25.45 -9.88 -9.10
N ARG A 7 26.22 -10.70 -9.84
CA ARG A 7 25.69 -11.61 -10.87
C ARG A 7 25.07 -12.90 -10.33
N ALA A 8 25.25 -13.22 -9.05
CA ALA A 8 24.73 -14.46 -8.46
C ALA A 8 23.28 -14.34 -7.93
N VAL A 9 22.81 -13.13 -7.65
CA VAL A 9 21.49 -12.91 -7.06
C VAL A 9 20.46 -12.71 -8.18
N PRO A 10 19.39 -13.52 -8.24
CA PRO A 10 18.38 -13.38 -9.29
C PRO A 10 17.60 -12.08 -9.13
N ALA A 11 17.13 -11.52 -10.24
CA ALA A 11 16.46 -10.22 -10.26
C ALA A 11 15.21 -10.15 -9.35
N TRP A 12 14.48 -11.26 -9.18
CA TRP A 12 13.33 -11.31 -8.28
C TRP A 12 13.72 -11.10 -6.82
N ALA A 13 14.91 -11.56 -6.40
CA ALA A 13 15.38 -11.39 -5.03
C ALA A 13 15.72 -9.91 -4.75
N TRP A 14 16.32 -9.22 -5.72
CA TRP A 14 16.51 -7.77 -5.66
C TRP A 14 15.18 -7.02 -5.60
N LEU A 15 14.21 -7.39 -6.44
CA LEU A 15 12.90 -6.76 -6.44
C LEU A 15 12.16 -6.95 -5.10
N VAL A 16 12.22 -8.16 -4.52
CA VAL A 16 11.67 -8.44 -3.18
C VAL A 16 12.37 -7.59 -2.12
N ALA A 17 13.70 -7.48 -2.17
CA ALA A 17 14.46 -6.65 -1.23
C ALA A 17 14.07 -5.17 -1.35
N ILE A 18 13.92 -4.64 -2.57
CA ILE A 18 13.48 -3.26 -2.83
C ILE A 18 12.08 -3.02 -2.25
N VAL A 19 11.13 -3.91 -2.54
CA VAL A 19 9.75 -3.79 -2.04
C VAL A 19 9.72 -3.87 -0.52
N ALA A 20 10.41 -4.83 0.08
CA ALA A 20 10.46 -5.01 1.54
C ALA A 20 11.12 -3.82 2.24
N ALA A 21 12.28 -3.37 1.78
CA ALA A 21 12.98 -2.22 2.35
C ALA A 21 12.15 -0.93 2.22
N SER A 22 11.56 -0.69 1.04
CA SER A 22 10.66 0.45 0.79
C SER A 22 9.43 0.40 1.70
N THR A 23 8.82 -0.78 1.87
CA THR A 23 7.64 -0.98 2.73
C THR A 23 7.98 -0.70 4.19
N ALA A 24 9.08 -1.26 4.69
CA ALA A 24 9.53 -1.05 6.06
C ALA A 24 9.85 0.42 6.33
N PHE A 25 10.59 1.07 5.44
CA PHE A 25 10.91 2.49 5.54
C PHE A 25 9.63 3.36 5.59
N ARG A 26 8.70 3.15 4.64
CA ARG A 26 7.43 3.89 4.60
C ARG A 26 6.56 3.62 5.83
N ALA A 27 6.51 2.37 6.30
CA ALA A 27 5.74 2.02 7.49
C ALA A 27 6.29 2.66 8.77
N VAL A 28 7.62 2.76 8.91
CA VAL A 28 8.26 3.48 10.02
C VAL A 28 8.00 4.98 9.91
N ALA A 29 8.17 5.56 8.72
CA ALA A 29 7.89 6.98 8.48
C ALA A 29 6.42 7.32 8.77
N ALA A 30 5.45 6.48 8.40
CA ALA A 30 4.04 6.72 8.63
C ALA A 30 3.63 6.71 10.13
N ARG A 31 4.46 6.14 11.02
CA ARG A 31 4.23 6.16 12.47
C ARG A 31 4.49 7.54 13.09
N THR A 32 5.26 8.41 12.45
CA THR A 32 5.51 9.77 12.95
C THR A 32 4.31 10.69 12.75
N MET A 33 3.32 10.28 11.94
CA MET A 33 2.07 10.99 11.75
C MET A 33 1.05 10.57 12.83
N PRO A 34 0.68 11.43 13.79
CA PRO A 34 -0.16 11.03 14.92
C PRO A 34 -1.64 10.83 14.54
N GLY A 35 -2.08 11.39 13.42
CA GLY A 35 -3.45 11.29 12.94
C GLY A 35 -3.57 11.56 11.44
N PRO A 36 -4.81 11.72 10.94
CA PRO A 36 -5.07 12.04 9.54
C PRO A 36 -4.37 13.32 9.09
N PHE A 37 -3.75 13.26 7.92
CA PHE A 37 -3.13 14.40 7.26
C PHE A 37 -4.13 15.13 6.35
N ILE A 38 -4.88 14.39 5.53
CA ILE A 38 -5.94 14.94 4.65
C ILE A 38 -7.28 14.48 5.20
N PHE A 39 -7.77 15.21 6.21
CA PHE A 39 -8.83 14.74 7.09
C PHE A 39 -10.11 14.32 6.37
N ILE A 40 -10.59 15.11 5.40
CA ILE A 40 -11.86 14.83 4.71
C ILE A 40 -11.76 13.55 3.88
N ASP A 41 -10.69 13.41 3.10
CA ASP A 41 -10.47 12.24 2.25
C ASP A 41 -10.30 10.98 3.11
N GLU A 42 -9.46 11.06 4.15
CA GLU A 42 -9.22 9.95 5.06
C GLU A 42 -10.51 9.55 5.80
N LEU A 43 -11.35 10.52 6.19
CA LEU A 43 -12.64 10.24 6.80
C LEU A 43 -13.54 9.48 5.83
N ILE A 44 -13.78 10.03 4.62
CA ILE A 44 -14.67 9.43 3.62
C ILE A 44 -14.21 8.01 3.27
N TYR A 45 -12.94 7.83 2.90
CA TYR A 45 -12.44 6.52 2.53
C TYR A 45 -12.42 5.54 3.71
N SER A 46 -12.23 6.01 4.95
CA SER A 46 -12.36 5.16 6.14
C SER A 46 -13.80 4.69 6.35
N GLU A 47 -14.80 5.53 6.14
CA GLU A 47 -16.21 5.16 6.29
C GLU A 47 -16.65 4.16 5.21
N LEU A 48 -16.21 4.37 3.97
CA LEU A 48 -16.42 3.43 2.87
C LEU A 48 -15.77 2.06 3.17
N ALA A 49 -14.54 2.06 3.71
CA ALA A 49 -13.85 0.82 4.06
C ALA A 49 -14.50 0.09 5.25
N LYS A 50 -14.97 0.83 6.27
CA LYS A 50 -15.67 0.27 7.43
C LYS A 50 -17.02 -0.33 7.05
N SER A 51 -17.82 0.38 6.26
CA SER A 51 -19.12 -0.11 5.78
C SER A 51 -18.96 -1.33 4.87
N PHE A 52 -17.92 -1.35 4.04
CA PHE A 52 -17.61 -2.51 3.21
C PHE A 52 -17.16 -3.71 4.08
N ALA A 53 -16.28 -3.49 5.06
CA ALA A 53 -15.86 -4.53 6.00
C ALA A 53 -17.00 -5.11 6.86
N ALA A 54 -18.03 -4.30 7.14
CA ALA A 54 -19.18 -4.70 7.94
C ALA A 54 -20.22 -5.49 7.14
N GLY A 55 -20.50 -5.10 5.91
CA GLY A 55 -21.61 -5.68 5.13
C GLY A 55 -21.50 -5.55 3.61
N GLY A 56 -20.34 -5.19 3.07
CA GLY A 56 -20.14 -5.08 1.61
C GLY A 56 -20.77 -3.85 0.96
N HIS A 57 -21.26 -2.90 1.75
CA HIS A 57 -21.86 -1.66 1.26
C HIS A 57 -20.86 -0.50 1.29
N PHE A 58 -21.10 0.53 0.48
CA PHE A 58 -20.30 1.75 0.44
C PHE A 58 -21.11 2.93 0.99
N LEU A 59 -20.95 3.17 2.28
CA LEU A 59 -21.72 4.16 3.02
C LEU A 59 -20.81 5.23 3.62
N VAL A 60 -21.26 6.47 3.56
CA VAL A 60 -20.70 7.61 4.29
C VAL A 60 -21.77 8.06 5.28
N ARG A 61 -21.46 8.06 6.58
CA ARG A 61 -22.39 8.34 7.68
C ARG A 61 -23.71 7.56 7.59
N GLY A 62 -23.64 6.30 7.14
CA GLY A 62 -24.80 5.42 6.96
C GLY A 62 -25.59 5.64 5.67
N VAL A 63 -25.21 6.60 4.82
CA VAL A 63 -25.90 6.91 3.57
C VAL A 63 -25.15 6.28 2.39
N PRO A 64 -25.85 5.54 1.50
CA PRO A 64 -25.25 5.04 0.25
C PRO A 64 -24.64 6.17 -0.55
N THR A 65 -23.36 6.04 -0.88
CA THR A 65 -22.60 7.08 -1.56
C THR A 65 -21.92 6.51 -2.80
N SER A 66 -22.07 7.22 -3.91
CA SER A 66 -21.43 6.90 -5.20
C SER A 66 -20.49 8.03 -5.63
N GLY A 67 -19.66 7.80 -6.64
CA GLY A 67 -18.70 8.79 -7.16
C GLY A 67 -17.28 8.69 -6.57
N TYR A 68 -17.08 7.89 -5.50
CA TYR A 68 -15.75 7.55 -4.99
C TYR A 68 -15.25 6.21 -5.56
N GLY A 69 -13.95 6.13 -5.84
CA GLY A 69 -13.33 4.88 -6.28
C GLY A 69 -13.41 3.79 -5.20
N VAL A 70 -13.89 2.60 -5.58
CA VAL A 70 -14.12 1.48 -4.64
C VAL A 70 -12.89 0.65 -4.32
N VAL A 71 -11.87 0.69 -5.19
CA VAL A 71 -10.66 -0.16 -5.07
C VAL A 71 -9.92 0.10 -3.77
N TYR A 72 -9.72 1.37 -3.41
CA TYR A 72 -8.99 1.73 -2.19
C TYR A 72 -9.73 1.31 -0.91
N PRO A 73 -11.03 1.66 -0.71
CA PRO A 73 -11.82 1.14 0.41
C PRO A 73 -11.78 -0.37 0.57
N VAL A 74 -11.93 -1.12 -0.54
CA VAL A 74 -11.88 -2.59 -0.51
C VAL A 74 -10.51 -3.07 -0.06
N MET A 75 -9.44 -2.48 -0.57
CA MET A 75 -8.06 -2.84 -0.25
C MET A 75 -7.71 -2.62 1.22
N VAL A 76 -8.22 -1.56 1.85
CA VAL A 76 -7.95 -1.25 3.27
C VAL A 76 -9.01 -1.80 4.22
N SER A 77 -10.15 -2.29 3.71
CA SER A 77 -11.22 -2.90 4.52
C SER A 77 -10.78 -4.04 5.46
N PRO A 78 -9.78 -4.89 5.14
CA PRO A 78 -9.33 -5.93 6.07
C PRO A 78 -8.79 -5.35 7.38
N ALA A 79 -8.21 -4.14 7.37
CA ALA A 79 -7.75 -3.48 8.59
C ALA A 79 -8.92 -3.19 9.54
N TYR A 80 -10.05 -2.72 9.00
CA TYR A 80 -11.25 -2.46 9.81
C TYR A 80 -12.02 -3.73 10.17
N ARG A 81 -11.83 -4.83 9.43
CA ARG A 81 -12.37 -6.14 9.78
C ARG A 81 -11.61 -6.82 10.93
N LEU A 82 -10.27 -6.69 10.93
CA LEU A 82 -9.38 -7.36 11.88
C LEU A 82 -9.18 -6.56 13.18
N PHE A 83 -9.22 -5.23 13.13
CA PHE A 83 -8.97 -4.37 14.28
C PHE A 83 -10.21 -3.57 14.67
N HIS A 84 -10.69 -3.79 15.89
CA HIS A 84 -11.87 -3.08 16.43
C HIS A 84 -11.54 -1.75 17.12
N ASN A 85 -10.26 -1.50 17.41
CA ASN A 85 -9.82 -0.21 17.93
C ASN A 85 -9.31 0.67 16.79
N LEU A 86 -9.76 1.93 16.78
CA LEU A 86 -9.48 2.85 15.68
C LEU A 86 -7.98 3.14 15.49
N PRO A 87 -7.16 3.32 16.55
CA PRO A 87 -5.72 3.54 16.38
C PRO A 87 -4.98 2.37 15.72
N MET A 88 -5.26 1.11 16.11
CA MET A 88 -4.64 -0.05 15.44
C MET A 88 -5.17 -0.25 14.03
N ALA A 89 -6.47 -0.06 13.80
CA ALA A 89 -7.02 -0.11 12.44
C ALA A 89 -6.33 0.92 11.54
N TYR A 90 -6.15 2.15 12.03
CA TYR A 90 -5.45 3.20 11.29
C TYR A 90 -3.96 2.89 11.07
N ALA A 91 -3.27 2.33 12.07
CA ALA A 91 -1.89 1.86 11.91
C ALA A 91 -1.78 0.72 10.87
N ALA A 92 -2.75 -0.19 10.84
CA ALA A 92 -2.84 -1.24 9.83
C ALA A 92 -3.09 -0.67 8.43
N VAL A 93 -3.99 0.30 8.28
CA VAL A 93 -4.22 1.03 7.01
C VAL A 93 -2.91 1.66 6.50
N LYS A 94 -2.16 2.35 7.37
CA LYS A 94 -0.84 2.93 7.02
C LYS A 94 0.16 1.87 6.55
N THR A 95 0.12 0.69 7.15
CA THR A 95 0.99 -0.44 6.78
C THR A 95 0.61 -1.00 5.41
N ILE A 96 -0.69 -1.17 5.15
CA ILE A 96 -1.22 -1.58 3.84
C ILE A 96 -0.81 -0.55 2.77
N ASN A 97 -1.01 0.74 3.04
CA ASN A 97 -0.63 1.81 2.11
C ASN A 97 0.88 1.79 1.80
N SER A 98 1.70 1.52 2.80
CA SER A 98 3.15 1.41 2.63
C SER A 98 3.51 0.28 1.67
N LEU A 99 2.90 -0.90 1.84
CA LEU A 99 3.10 -2.05 0.96
C LEU A 99 2.61 -1.76 -0.47
N VAL A 100 1.39 -1.25 -0.63
CA VAL A 100 0.76 -0.96 -1.92
C VAL A 100 1.60 0.04 -2.72
N MET A 101 2.10 1.09 -2.07
CA MET A 101 2.99 2.06 -2.70
C MET A 101 4.32 1.43 -3.10
N SER A 102 4.89 0.55 -2.28
CA SER A 102 6.14 -0.15 -2.60
C SER A 102 5.98 -1.17 -3.73
N LEU A 103 4.81 -1.78 -3.89
CA LEU A 103 4.51 -2.71 -4.99
C LEU A 103 4.57 -2.04 -6.38
N ALA A 104 4.55 -0.70 -6.46
CA ALA A 104 4.78 0.03 -7.72
C ALA A 104 6.13 -0.33 -8.39
N ALA A 105 7.12 -0.80 -7.62
CA ALA A 105 8.39 -1.29 -8.15
C ALA A 105 8.21 -2.48 -9.11
N VAL A 106 7.16 -3.31 -8.92
CA VAL A 106 6.90 -4.51 -9.73
C VAL A 106 6.51 -4.16 -11.17
N PRO A 107 5.43 -3.41 -11.45
CA PRO A 107 5.11 -3.02 -12.81
C PRO A 107 6.20 -2.11 -13.41
N ALA A 108 6.85 -1.26 -12.61
CA ALA A 108 7.97 -0.44 -13.08
C ALA A 108 9.12 -1.30 -13.62
N TYR A 109 9.53 -2.35 -12.90
CA TYR A 109 10.55 -3.31 -13.34
C TYR A 109 10.15 -4.00 -14.65
N TYR A 110 8.91 -4.49 -14.76
CA TYR A 110 8.46 -5.16 -15.98
C TYR A 110 8.38 -4.23 -17.20
N LEU A 111 8.05 -2.96 -16.99
CA LEU A 111 8.11 -1.94 -18.04
C LEU A 111 9.56 -1.63 -18.43
N ALA A 112 10.44 -1.41 -17.46
CA ALA A 112 11.86 -1.12 -17.68
C ALA A 112 12.54 -2.24 -18.49
N ARG A 113 12.26 -3.51 -18.18
CA ARG A 113 12.77 -4.66 -18.93
C ARG A 113 12.43 -4.67 -20.43
N ARG A 114 11.41 -3.94 -20.86
CA ARG A 114 11.04 -3.85 -22.28
C ARG A 114 11.87 -2.83 -23.04
N VAL A 115 12.54 -1.91 -22.35
CA VAL A 115 13.21 -0.75 -22.96
C VAL A 115 14.69 -0.63 -22.60
N VAL A 116 15.17 -1.29 -21.54
CA VAL A 116 16.59 -1.28 -21.14
C VAL A 116 17.14 -2.70 -20.88
N ALA A 117 18.48 -2.82 -20.87
CA ALA A 117 19.14 -4.07 -20.48
C ALA A 117 18.79 -4.47 -19.04
N THR A 118 18.70 -5.78 -18.76
CA THR A 118 18.32 -6.32 -17.45
C THR A 118 19.04 -5.70 -16.24
N PRO A 119 20.37 -5.45 -16.25
CA PRO A 119 21.03 -4.82 -15.11
C PRO A 119 20.66 -3.34 -14.89
N LEU A 120 20.06 -2.66 -15.88
CA LEU A 120 19.59 -1.27 -15.78
C LEU A 120 18.11 -1.18 -15.41
N ALA A 121 17.38 -2.31 -15.39
CA ALA A 121 15.97 -2.35 -15.06
C ALA A 121 15.70 -2.44 -13.54
N LEU A 122 16.72 -2.72 -12.74
CA LEU A 122 16.68 -2.82 -11.27
C LEU A 122 17.32 -1.61 -10.61
#